data_AF-A0A915U7I9-F1
#
_entry.id   AF-A0A915U7I9-F1
#
_cell.length_a   1.000
_cell.length_b   1.000
_cell.length_c   1.000
_cell.angle_alpha   90.00
_cell.angle_beta   90.00
_cell.angle_gamma   90.00
#
_symmetry.space_group_name_H-M   'P 1'
#
loop_
_entity.id
_entity.type
_entity.pdbx_description
1 polymer ?
#
loop_
_entity_poly.entity_id
_entity_poly.type
_entity_poly.pdbx_seq_one_letter_code
_entity_poly.pdbx_strand_id
1 'polypeptide(L)'
;MPERRGRRMLRSGLVACDAGGSAAPLLCIGHPGHEVRVHGWLTAARPLVCVLTDGSGHHGISRLASTSRLLATVGAEPGPVFGRFSDRALYATLRRGDVQAWERLARELAELLERRSIRLVVGDAAEGFNPGHDVCRFVIDAAVALAARHGHHVESLEFALEAAPGGGTGPLGRRLILDDEALDLKIAAARAYVQLRPDVDRALERFGREAFREEWLGPPSTARVVAECDGAAPGYERHGSDRVASGLYDEPLTWRAHVRPVWEHLAALVPEITTCACS
;
A
#
# COMPACT_ATOMS: atom_id res chain seq x y z
N MET A 1 31.97 31.80 -6.27
CA MET A 1 30.63 31.74 -6.90
C MET A 1 30.36 30.29 -7.24
N PRO A 2 29.49 29.60 -6.50
CA PRO A 2 29.45 28.14 -6.52
C PRO A 2 28.70 27.61 -7.74
N GLU A 3 29.30 26.61 -8.35
CA GLU A 3 28.80 25.88 -9.51
C GLU A 3 27.50 25.14 -9.18
N ARG A 4 26.54 25.26 -10.10
CA ARG A 4 25.30 24.48 -10.11
C ARG A 4 25.66 23.00 -10.30
N ARG A 5 25.66 22.23 -9.21
CA ARG A 5 25.65 20.76 -9.27
C ARG A 5 24.38 20.31 -9.99
N GLY A 6 24.55 19.76 -11.19
CA GLY A 6 23.49 19.15 -11.97
C GLY A 6 22.88 17.96 -11.23
N ARG A 7 21.55 17.95 -11.11
CA ARG A 7 20.74 16.79 -10.74
C ARG A 7 21.07 15.64 -11.70
N ARG A 8 21.84 14.66 -11.25
CA ARG A 8 22.02 13.40 -11.98
C ARG A 8 20.85 12.50 -11.59
N MET A 9 19.75 12.61 -12.34
CA MET A 9 18.52 11.86 -12.14
C MET A 9 18.74 10.33 -12.33
N LEU A 10 18.16 9.57 -11.41
CA LEU A 10 17.61 8.21 -11.50
C LEU A 10 17.96 7.44 -12.80
N ARG A 11 18.77 6.38 -12.71
CA ARG A 11 19.00 5.43 -13.82
C ARG A 11 18.04 4.23 -13.71
N SER A 12 16.81 4.36 -14.20
CA SER A 12 16.01 3.27 -14.80
C SER A 12 14.61 3.79 -15.18
N GLY A 13 13.93 3.12 -16.12
CA GLY A 13 12.72 3.55 -16.84
C GLY A 13 11.43 3.68 -16.02
N LEU A 14 11.50 4.26 -14.82
CA LEU A 14 10.37 4.44 -13.90
C LEU A 14 9.71 5.81 -13.98
N VAL A 15 10.21 6.71 -14.83
CA VAL A 15 9.59 8.02 -15.07
C VAL A 15 9.16 8.08 -16.53
N ALA A 16 7.99 7.51 -16.82
CA ALA A 16 7.20 7.90 -17.98
C ALA A 16 5.91 8.56 -17.48
N CYS A 17 6.06 9.62 -16.69
CA CYS A 17 5.21 10.77 -16.98
C CYS A 17 5.83 11.38 -18.22
N ASP A 18 5.38 10.97 -19.41
CA ASP A 18 5.77 11.67 -20.63
C ASP A 18 5.54 13.17 -20.42
N ALA A 19 6.39 13.99 -21.03
CA ALA A 19 6.29 15.44 -21.05
C ALA A 19 5.06 15.96 -21.85
N GLY A 20 3.94 15.23 -21.76
CA GLY A 20 2.62 15.53 -22.30
C GLY A 20 1.54 15.07 -21.32
N GLY A 21 1.19 15.91 -20.35
CA GLY A 21 -0.15 15.99 -19.75
C GLY A 21 -0.76 14.77 -19.04
N SER A 22 -0.03 13.67 -18.79
CA SER A 22 -0.60 12.53 -18.05
C SER A 22 -0.84 12.90 -16.57
N ALA A 23 -1.99 12.51 -16.03
CA ALA A 23 -2.34 12.75 -14.64
C ALA A 23 -1.35 12.06 -13.69
N ALA A 24 -1.09 12.69 -12.53
CA ALA A 24 -0.26 12.09 -11.50
C ALA A 24 -0.80 10.70 -11.09
N PRO A 25 0.06 9.71 -10.87
CA PRO A 25 -0.37 8.39 -10.40
C PRO A 25 -1.01 8.47 -9.00
N LEU A 26 -1.68 7.40 -8.59
CA LEU A 26 -2.19 7.24 -7.23
C LEU A 26 -1.30 6.28 -6.43
N LEU A 27 -0.94 6.68 -5.22
CA LEU A 27 -0.48 5.77 -4.18
C LEU A 27 -1.64 5.53 -3.21
N CYS A 28 -2.05 4.29 -3.01
CA CYS A 28 -3.10 3.93 -2.06
C CYS A 28 -2.58 2.90 -1.06
N ILE A 29 -2.54 3.29 0.23
CA ILE A 29 -1.91 2.48 1.29
C ILE A 29 -2.84 2.31 2.48
N GLY A 30 -2.65 1.20 3.21
CA GLY A 30 -3.41 0.85 4.39
C GLY A 30 -3.14 1.79 5.56
N HIS A 31 -1.86 2.09 5.84
CA HIS A 31 -1.46 2.89 7.01
C HIS A 31 -0.37 3.92 6.68
N PRO A 32 -0.33 5.05 7.41
CA PRO A 32 0.77 6.01 7.38
C PRO A 32 2.13 5.36 7.64
N GLY A 33 3.11 5.69 6.79
CA GLY A 33 4.46 5.18 6.83
C GLY A 33 4.72 4.06 5.82
N HIS A 34 3.70 3.45 5.21
CA HIS A 34 3.93 2.47 4.14
C HIS A 34 4.57 3.10 2.90
N GLU A 35 4.27 4.36 2.63
CA GLU A 35 4.85 5.15 1.55
C GLU A 35 6.38 5.23 1.60
N VAL A 36 7.01 5.04 2.76
CA VAL A 36 8.48 5.05 2.89
C VAL A 36 9.13 3.80 2.26
N ARG A 37 8.37 2.72 2.04
CA ARG A 37 8.85 1.52 1.33
C ARG A 37 9.18 1.82 -0.13
N VAL A 38 8.47 2.76 -0.72
CA VAL A 38 8.59 3.21 -2.12
C VAL A 38 8.99 4.69 -2.20
N HIS A 39 9.82 5.16 -1.26
CA HIS A 39 10.21 6.57 -1.13
C HIS A 39 10.84 7.15 -2.41
N GLY A 40 11.69 6.38 -3.10
CA GLY A 40 12.30 6.81 -4.35
C GLY A 40 11.26 7.03 -5.45
N TRP A 41 10.34 6.08 -5.61
CA TRP A 41 9.21 6.22 -6.53
C TRP A 41 8.28 7.37 -6.13
N LEU A 42 7.93 7.50 -4.85
CA LEU A 42 7.13 8.61 -4.31
C LEU A 42 7.75 9.97 -4.68
N THR A 43 9.07 10.10 -4.51
CA THR A 43 9.82 11.33 -4.83
C THR A 43 9.86 11.60 -6.35
N ALA A 44 10.00 10.56 -7.17
CA ALA A 44 10.07 10.70 -8.62
C ALA A 44 8.71 11.00 -9.25
N ALA A 45 7.68 10.25 -8.84
CA ALA A 45 6.36 10.27 -9.45
C ALA A 45 5.43 11.35 -8.86
N ARG A 46 5.66 11.76 -7.60
CA ARG A 46 4.83 12.73 -6.87
C ARG A 46 3.32 12.43 -7.01
N PRO A 47 2.90 11.21 -6.62
CA PRO A 47 1.53 10.76 -6.76
C PRO A 47 0.56 11.58 -5.90
N LEU A 48 -0.74 11.47 -6.23
CA LEU A 48 -1.80 11.68 -5.25
C LEU A 48 -1.74 10.51 -4.24
N VAL A 49 -1.87 10.78 -2.94
CA VAL A 49 -1.69 9.74 -1.90
C VAL A 49 -2.95 9.55 -1.06
N CYS A 50 -3.59 8.41 -1.21
CA CYS A 50 -4.67 7.97 -0.34
C CYS A 50 -4.15 7.04 0.76
N VAL A 51 -4.62 7.25 1.98
CA VAL A 51 -4.30 6.45 3.17
C VAL A 51 -5.61 6.03 3.84
N LEU A 52 -5.85 4.73 3.97
CA LEU A 52 -7.12 4.22 4.52
C LEU A 52 -7.26 4.55 6.00
N THR A 53 -6.19 4.35 6.77
CA THR A 53 -6.21 4.51 8.23
C THR A 53 -5.38 5.69 8.71
N ASP A 54 -5.53 6.04 9.99
CA ASP A 54 -4.69 7.00 10.67
C ASP A 54 -3.40 6.37 11.26
N GLY A 55 -3.25 5.04 11.18
CA GLY A 55 -2.12 4.31 11.70
C GLY A 55 -2.00 4.35 13.22
N SER A 56 -3.07 4.63 13.95
CA SER A 56 -3.01 4.86 15.40
C SER A 56 -2.54 3.66 16.21
N GLY A 57 -2.62 2.46 15.63
CA GLY A 57 -2.37 1.18 16.28
C GLY A 57 -3.16 1.04 17.58
N HIS A 58 -2.56 0.32 18.53
CA HIS A 58 -3.11 0.15 19.86
C HIS A 58 -2.90 1.39 20.77
N HIS A 59 -1.92 2.24 20.47
CA HIS A 59 -1.61 3.43 21.26
C HIS A 59 -2.56 4.60 21.01
N GLY A 60 -3.37 4.55 19.95
CA GLY A 60 -4.34 5.61 19.62
C GLY A 60 -3.70 6.89 19.08
N ILE A 61 -2.41 6.88 18.73
CA ILE A 61 -1.69 8.06 18.25
C ILE A 61 -1.56 8.02 16.73
N SER A 62 -2.35 8.86 16.05
CA SER A 62 -2.29 8.99 14.60
C SER A 62 -0.88 9.33 14.08
N ARG A 63 -0.54 8.74 12.94
CA ARG A 63 0.70 8.97 12.19
C ARG A 63 0.51 9.86 10.96
N LEU A 64 -0.71 10.32 10.67
CA LEU A 64 -1.03 11.11 9.46
C LEU A 64 -0.21 12.40 9.36
N ALA A 65 0.07 13.07 10.48
CA ALA A 65 0.91 14.27 10.47
C ALA A 65 2.34 13.99 9.96
N SER A 66 2.87 12.79 10.19
CA SER A 66 4.17 12.36 9.65
C SER A 66 4.09 12.16 8.14
N THR A 67 3.03 11.50 7.65
CA THR A 67 2.76 11.38 6.21
C THR A 67 2.60 12.75 5.57
N SER A 68 1.78 13.65 6.11
CA SER A 68 1.60 15.00 5.54
C SER A 68 2.92 15.77 5.42
N ARG A 69 3.82 15.67 6.42
CA ARG A 69 5.15 16.29 6.34
C ARG A 69 6.02 15.66 5.26
N LEU A 70 6.00 14.34 5.13
CA LEU A 70 6.72 13.64 4.07
C LEU A 70 6.21 14.06 2.69
N LEU A 71 4.89 14.04 2.48
CA LEU A 71 4.26 14.42 1.21
C LEU A 71 4.63 15.86 0.82
N ALA A 72 4.55 16.80 1.78
CA ALA A 72 4.96 18.19 1.56
C ALA A 72 6.45 18.31 1.18
N THR A 73 7.31 17.48 1.78
CA THR A 73 8.76 17.49 1.51
C THR A 73 9.07 17.00 0.09
N VAL A 74 8.38 15.97 -0.39
CA VAL A 74 8.61 15.39 -1.72
C VAL A 74 7.78 16.04 -2.82
N GLY A 75 6.84 16.92 -2.47
CA GLY A 75 5.93 17.59 -3.40
C GLY A 75 4.81 16.68 -3.94
N ALA A 76 4.39 15.70 -3.15
CA ALA A 76 3.21 14.87 -3.40
C ALA A 76 1.98 15.45 -2.66
N GLU A 77 0.78 15.07 -3.08
CA GLU A 77 -0.47 15.62 -2.55
C GLU A 77 -1.28 14.56 -1.79
N PRO A 78 -1.89 14.88 -0.64
CA PRO A 78 -2.86 13.98 -0.03
C PRO A 78 -4.13 13.89 -0.89
N GLY A 79 -4.66 12.68 -1.03
CA GLY A 79 -5.92 12.38 -1.68
C GLY A 79 -7.14 12.56 -0.76
N PRO A 80 -8.36 12.38 -1.28
CA PRO A 80 -9.59 12.55 -0.51
C PRO A 80 -9.81 11.47 0.56
N VAL A 81 -9.21 10.29 0.39
CA VAL A 81 -9.19 9.23 1.41
C VAL A 81 -7.88 9.35 2.18
N PHE A 82 -7.90 10.02 3.34
CA PHE A 82 -6.68 10.27 4.12
C PHE A 82 -6.97 10.14 5.62
N GLY A 83 -6.88 8.91 6.13
CA GLY A 83 -7.23 8.60 7.52
C GLY A 83 -8.72 8.39 7.75
N ARG A 84 -9.43 7.78 6.80
CA ARG A 84 -10.89 7.51 6.90
C ARG A 84 -11.26 6.73 8.15
N PHE A 85 -10.40 5.80 8.54
CA PHE A 85 -10.57 4.98 9.73
C PHE A 85 -9.44 5.23 10.73
N SER A 86 -9.72 5.12 12.01
CA SER A 86 -8.65 4.71 12.93
C SER A 86 -8.36 3.22 12.78
N ASP A 87 -7.19 2.75 13.19
CA ASP A 87 -6.89 1.31 13.16
C ASP A 87 -7.94 0.50 13.95
N ARG A 88 -8.42 1.05 15.08
CA ARG A 88 -9.53 0.47 15.87
C ARG A 88 -10.85 0.47 15.09
N ALA A 89 -11.16 1.53 14.35
CA ALA A 89 -12.40 1.59 13.56
C ALA A 89 -12.36 0.58 12.41
N LEU A 90 -11.22 0.44 11.72
CA LEU A 90 -11.01 -0.61 10.71
C LEU A 90 -11.24 -2.00 11.31
N TYR A 91 -10.61 -2.28 12.46
CA TYR A 91 -10.78 -3.54 13.17
C TYR A 91 -12.25 -3.83 13.51
N ALA A 92 -12.96 -2.83 14.03
CA ALA A 92 -14.36 -2.95 14.40
C ALA A 92 -15.27 -3.14 13.17
N THR A 93 -14.96 -2.51 12.04
CA THR A 93 -15.68 -2.71 10.77
C THR A 93 -15.55 -4.15 10.26
N LEU A 94 -14.34 -4.72 10.33
CA LEU A 94 -14.11 -6.13 9.99
C LEU A 94 -14.83 -7.07 10.96
N ARG A 95 -14.75 -6.80 12.28
CA ARG A 95 -15.46 -7.60 13.29
C ARG A 95 -16.98 -7.63 13.10
N ARG A 96 -17.57 -6.51 12.67
CA ARG A 96 -19.02 -6.45 12.40
C ARG A 96 -19.42 -7.06 11.05
N GLY A 97 -18.46 -7.45 10.21
CA GLY A 97 -18.75 -7.93 8.86
C GLY A 97 -19.38 -6.85 7.96
N ASP A 98 -19.05 -5.57 8.18
CA ASP A 98 -19.62 -4.45 7.40
C ASP A 98 -18.94 -4.37 6.01
N VAL A 99 -19.33 -5.29 5.12
CA VAL A 99 -18.84 -5.36 3.74
C VAL A 99 -19.20 -4.13 2.92
N GLN A 100 -20.28 -3.44 3.29
CA GLN A 100 -20.78 -2.25 2.60
C GLN A 100 -19.85 -1.04 2.79
N ALA A 101 -19.15 -0.95 3.92
CA ALA A 101 -18.12 0.08 4.12
C ALA A 101 -16.99 -0.03 3.08
N TRP A 102 -16.57 -1.25 2.76
CA TRP A 102 -15.50 -1.50 1.79
C TRP A 102 -15.95 -1.31 0.35
N GLU A 103 -17.17 -1.72 0.01
CA GLU A 103 -17.75 -1.41 -1.30
C GLU A 103 -17.83 0.09 -1.56
N ARG A 104 -18.32 0.88 -0.59
CA ARG A 104 -18.39 2.34 -0.74
C ARG A 104 -17.02 2.94 -0.99
N LEU A 105 -16.00 2.47 -0.27
CA LEU A 105 -14.63 2.93 -0.46
C LEU A 105 -14.07 2.55 -1.84
N ALA A 106 -14.32 1.32 -2.31
CA ALA A 106 -13.90 0.90 -3.65
C ALA A 106 -14.55 1.75 -4.75
N ARG A 107 -15.84 2.09 -4.60
CA ARG A 107 -16.54 3.02 -5.53
C ARG A 107 -15.97 4.44 -5.46
N GLU A 108 -15.74 4.98 -4.26
CA GLU A 108 -15.13 6.31 -4.09
C GLU A 108 -13.75 6.39 -4.77
N LEU A 109 -12.94 5.33 -4.65
CA LEU A 109 -11.65 5.23 -5.34
C LEU A 109 -11.82 5.08 -6.85
N ALA A 110 -12.74 4.25 -7.35
CA ALA A 110 -13.00 4.11 -8.78
C ALA A 110 -13.35 5.47 -9.42
N GLU A 111 -14.26 6.21 -8.80
CA GLU A 111 -14.62 7.56 -9.26
C GLU A 111 -13.43 8.53 -9.19
N LEU A 112 -12.56 8.40 -8.19
CA LEU A 112 -11.34 9.21 -8.10
C LEU A 112 -10.41 8.92 -9.28
N LEU A 113 -10.23 7.65 -9.66
CA LEU A 113 -9.40 7.24 -10.79
C LEU A 113 -9.89 7.89 -12.09
N GLU A 114 -11.20 7.85 -12.32
CA GLU A 114 -11.84 8.45 -13.50
C GLU A 114 -11.75 9.98 -13.48
N ARG A 115 -12.22 10.62 -12.40
CA ARG A 115 -12.27 12.10 -12.29
C ARG A 115 -10.90 12.76 -12.44
N ARG A 116 -9.84 12.08 -11.97
CA ARG A 116 -8.47 12.58 -12.08
C ARG A 116 -7.72 12.00 -13.28
N SER A 117 -8.36 11.17 -14.10
CA SER A 117 -7.74 10.48 -15.25
C SER A 117 -6.48 9.70 -14.88
N ILE A 118 -6.42 9.15 -13.67
CA ILE A 118 -5.28 8.40 -13.14
C ILE A 118 -5.13 7.10 -13.94
N ARG A 119 -3.93 6.85 -14.49
CA ARG A 119 -3.66 5.64 -15.29
C ARG A 119 -2.78 4.60 -14.60
N LEU A 120 -2.26 4.93 -13.42
CA LEU A 120 -1.42 4.04 -12.61
C LEU A 120 -1.79 4.17 -11.14
N VAL A 121 -2.06 3.04 -10.50
CA VAL A 121 -2.22 2.90 -9.05
C VAL A 121 -1.12 1.99 -8.53
N VAL A 122 -0.47 2.44 -7.47
CA VAL A 122 0.47 1.65 -6.69
C VAL A 122 -0.08 1.52 -5.27
N GLY A 123 -0.01 0.34 -4.67
CA GLY A 123 -0.49 0.18 -3.30
C GLY A 123 0.14 -1.00 -2.56
N ASP A 124 -0.34 -1.21 -1.33
CA ASP A 124 0.10 -2.33 -0.51
C ASP A 124 -0.21 -3.67 -1.21
N ALA A 125 0.71 -4.62 -1.11
CA ALA A 125 0.44 -6.01 -1.45
C ALA A 125 -0.45 -6.67 -0.37
N ALA A 126 -1.30 -7.61 -0.79
CA ALA A 126 -1.84 -8.59 0.15
C ALA A 126 -0.70 -9.56 0.51
N GLU A 127 -0.53 -9.86 1.80
CA GLU A 127 0.57 -10.72 2.28
C GLU A 127 0.10 -11.75 3.31
N GLY A 128 -1.18 -11.72 3.72
CA GLY A 128 -1.67 -12.58 4.79
C GLY A 128 -1.04 -12.26 6.15
N PHE A 129 -0.45 -11.07 6.30
CA PHE A 129 0.26 -10.66 7.51
C PHE A 129 -0.51 -9.65 8.37
N ASN A 130 -1.32 -8.79 7.75
CA ASN A 130 -2.17 -7.83 8.44
C ASN A 130 -3.50 -7.69 7.68
N PRO A 131 -4.66 -7.88 8.33
CA PRO A 131 -5.97 -7.77 7.69
C PRO A 131 -6.21 -6.43 7.00
N GLY A 132 -5.65 -5.33 7.55
CA GLY A 132 -5.77 -4.00 6.97
C GLY A 132 -5.03 -3.85 5.63
N HIS A 133 -3.89 -4.54 5.46
CA HIS A 133 -3.12 -4.51 4.20
C HIS A 133 -3.89 -5.28 3.12
N ASP A 134 -4.33 -6.49 3.45
CA ASP A 134 -5.08 -7.34 2.54
C ASP A 134 -6.39 -6.66 2.10
N VAL A 135 -7.14 -6.06 3.03
CA VAL A 135 -8.38 -5.33 2.70
C VAL A 135 -8.09 -4.07 1.88
N CYS A 136 -6.99 -3.36 2.15
CA CYS A 136 -6.56 -2.24 1.31
C CYS A 136 -6.34 -2.70 -0.14
N ARG A 137 -5.63 -3.82 -0.32
CA ARG A 137 -5.39 -4.42 -1.63
C ARG A 137 -6.70 -4.80 -2.33
N PHE A 138 -7.62 -5.46 -1.64
CA PHE A 138 -8.92 -5.86 -2.23
C PHE A 138 -9.75 -4.66 -2.68
N VAL A 139 -9.75 -3.57 -1.90
CA VAL A 139 -10.42 -2.33 -2.25
C VAL A 139 -9.80 -1.69 -3.49
N ILE A 140 -8.47 -1.71 -3.62
CA ILE A 140 -7.76 -1.22 -4.81
C ILE A 140 -8.11 -2.06 -6.05
N ASP A 141 -8.07 -3.39 -5.94
CA ASP A 141 -8.44 -4.30 -7.02
C ASP A 141 -9.86 -4.04 -7.51
N ALA A 142 -10.79 -3.90 -6.56
CA ALA A 142 -12.19 -3.61 -6.88
C ALA A 142 -12.36 -2.25 -7.54
N ALA A 143 -11.67 -1.21 -7.06
CA ALA A 143 -11.72 0.13 -7.65
C ALA A 143 -11.21 0.15 -9.10
N VAL A 144 -10.10 -0.54 -9.37
CA VAL A 144 -9.52 -0.64 -10.72
C VAL A 144 -10.45 -1.38 -11.67
N ALA A 145 -11.03 -2.50 -11.23
CA ALA A 145 -11.99 -3.26 -12.05
C ALA A 145 -13.29 -2.49 -12.30
N LEU A 146 -13.79 -1.73 -11.31
CA LEU A 146 -14.94 -0.83 -11.49
C LEU A 146 -14.65 0.26 -12.53
N ALA A 147 -13.50 0.94 -12.43
CA ALA A 147 -13.11 1.97 -13.39
C ALA A 147 -12.97 1.41 -14.82
N ALA A 148 -12.44 0.19 -14.97
CA ALA A 148 -12.30 -0.48 -16.27
C ALA A 148 -13.67 -0.72 -16.95
N ARG A 149 -14.74 -1.00 -16.19
CA ARG A 149 -16.10 -1.15 -16.73
C ARG A 149 -16.68 0.15 -17.29
N HIS A 150 -16.18 1.29 -16.83
CA HIS A 150 -16.49 2.60 -17.38
C HIS A 150 -15.53 3.01 -18.51
N GLY A 151 -14.72 2.07 -19.02
CA GLY A 151 -13.75 2.30 -20.09
C GLY A 151 -12.47 3.01 -19.62
N HIS A 152 -12.28 3.20 -18.31
CA HIS A 152 -11.10 3.83 -17.74
C HIS A 152 -10.08 2.79 -17.29
N HIS A 153 -9.18 2.40 -18.19
CA HIS A 153 -8.13 1.43 -17.89
C HIS A 153 -7.02 2.04 -17.04
N VAL A 154 -6.70 1.35 -15.94
CA VAL A 154 -5.71 1.75 -14.94
C VAL A 154 -4.75 0.58 -14.72
N GLU A 155 -3.46 0.83 -14.90
CA GLU A 155 -2.42 -0.10 -14.50
C GLU A 155 -2.37 -0.16 -12.97
N SER A 156 -2.30 -1.37 -12.41
CA SER A 156 -2.31 -1.57 -10.97
C SER A 156 -1.08 -2.37 -10.57
N LEU A 157 -0.27 -1.79 -9.69
CA LEU A 157 0.93 -2.42 -9.14
C LEU A 157 0.86 -2.47 -7.61
N GLU A 158 1.64 -3.36 -7.02
CA GLU A 158 1.79 -3.50 -5.58
C GLU A 158 3.26 -3.51 -5.14
N PHE A 159 3.48 -3.21 -3.86
CA PHE A 159 4.77 -3.40 -3.20
C PHE A 159 4.58 -4.12 -1.86
N ALA A 160 5.52 -5.00 -1.54
CA ALA A 160 5.51 -5.74 -0.29
C ALA A 160 5.93 -4.86 0.90
N LEU A 161 5.25 -5.04 2.02
CA LEU A 161 5.56 -4.39 3.29
C LEU A 161 6.41 -5.30 4.16
N GLU A 162 6.07 -6.58 4.20
CA GLU A 162 6.66 -7.58 5.11
C GLU A 162 7.76 -8.42 4.46
N ALA A 163 7.59 -8.75 3.17
CA ALA A 163 8.63 -9.43 2.44
C ALA A 163 9.91 -8.57 2.29
N ALA A 164 11.03 -9.26 2.03
CA ALA A 164 12.31 -8.62 1.82
C ALA A 164 12.20 -7.55 0.70
N PRO A 165 12.66 -6.31 0.95
CA PRO A 165 12.69 -5.30 -0.09
C PRO A 165 13.61 -5.74 -1.24
N GLY A 166 13.25 -5.38 -2.48
CA GLY A 166 13.98 -5.78 -3.68
C GLY A 166 13.91 -7.27 -4.04
N GLY A 167 13.08 -8.07 -3.37
CA GLY A 167 12.91 -9.51 -3.67
C GLY A 167 12.02 -9.83 -4.87
N GLY A 168 11.51 -8.82 -5.58
CA GLY A 168 10.59 -9.02 -6.68
C GLY A 168 11.27 -9.60 -7.91
N THR A 169 10.65 -10.63 -8.50
CA THR A 169 11.10 -11.21 -9.76
C THR A 169 9.92 -11.27 -10.74
N GLY A 170 10.19 -10.99 -12.02
CA GLY A 170 9.18 -11.12 -13.08
C GLY A 170 9.29 -10.04 -14.16
N PRO A 171 8.86 -10.33 -15.40
CA PRO A 171 8.97 -9.37 -16.51
C PRO A 171 7.95 -8.22 -16.45
N LEU A 172 6.89 -8.36 -15.64
CA LEU A 172 5.77 -7.42 -15.56
C LEU A 172 5.91 -6.37 -14.45
N GLY A 173 6.95 -6.47 -13.60
CA GLY A 173 7.18 -5.49 -12.53
C GLY A 173 8.21 -4.42 -12.90
N ARG A 174 8.19 -3.33 -12.12
CA ARG A 174 9.07 -2.17 -12.29
C ARG A 174 10.08 -2.11 -11.15
N ARG A 175 11.35 -1.94 -11.51
CA ARG A 175 12.48 -1.90 -10.58
C ARG A 175 13.14 -0.52 -10.57
N LEU A 176 13.18 0.10 -9.40
CA LEU A 176 13.93 1.32 -9.15
C LEU A 176 15.15 1.00 -8.29
N ILE A 177 16.34 1.43 -8.75
CA ILE A 177 17.58 1.34 -7.97
C ILE A 177 17.93 2.73 -7.48
N LEU A 178 17.92 2.91 -6.17
CA LEU A 178 18.29 4.16 -5.52
C LEU A 178 19.81 4.33 -5.55
N ASP A 179 20.26 5.54 -5.85
CA ASP A 179 21.63 5.92 -5.53
C ASP A 179 21.79 6.12 -4.02
N ASP A 180 23.02 6.39 -3.57
CA ASP A 180 23.32 6.49 -2.14
C ASP A 180 22.55 7.62 -1.47
N GLU A 181 22.39 8.75 -2.15
CA GLU A 181 21.65 9.91 -1.64
C GLU A 181 20.15 9.59 -1.49
N ALA A 182 19.54 8.98 -2.50
CA ALA A 182 18.14 8.59 -2.44
C ALA A 182 17.89 7.50 -1.38
N LEU A 183 18.82 6.57 -1.20
CA LEU A 183 18.76 5.58 -0.13
C LEU A 183 18.89 6.22 1.26
N ASP A 184 19.81 7.17 1.43
CA ASP A 184 19.94 7.92 2.68
C ASP A 184 18.67 8.70 3.03
N LEU A 185 18.09 9.39 2.04
CA LEU A 185 16.84 10.12 2.21
C LEU A 185 15.69 9.18 2.59
N LYS A 186 15.59 8.01 1.95
CA LYS A 186 14.59 6.99 2.28
C LYS A 186 14.71 6.51 3.72
N ILE A 187 15.91 6.16 4.16
CA ILE A 187 16.15 5.68 5.54
C ILE A 187 15.90 6.79 6.56
N ALA A 188 16.32 8.02 6.27
CA ALA A 188 16.05 9.18 7.12
C ALA A 188 14.54 9.47 7.22
N ALA A 189 13.82 9.41 6.10
CA ALA A 189 12.37 9.57 6.07
C ALA A 189 11.66 8.49 6.90
N ALA A 190 12.05 7.22 6.76
CA ALA A 190 11.51 6.12 7.56
C ALA A 190 11.72 6.35 9.07
N ARG A 191 12.94 6.73 9.48
CA ARG A 191 13.26 7.05 10.88
C ARG A 191 12.58 8.32 11.41
N ALA A 192 12.12 9.22 10.54
CA ALA A 192 11.38 10.41 10.97
C ALA A 192 9.99 10.06 11.55
N TYR A 193 9.44 8.88 11.24
CA TYR A 193 8.24 8.35 11.87
C TYR A 193 8.60 7.81 13.25
N VAL A 194 8.51 8.65 14.28
CA VAL A 194 8.89 8.31 15.65
C VAL A 194 8.27 6.99 16.11
N GLN A 195 6.99 6.78 15.82
CA GLN A 195 6.25 5.58 16.19
C GLN A 195 6.71 4.31 15.43
N LEU A 196 7.31 4.46 14.25
CA LEU A 196 7.79 3.34 13.42
C LEU A 196 9.28 3.04 13.60
N ARG A 197 10.03 3.87 14.33
CA ARG A 197 11.49 3.68 14.51
C ARG A 197 11.88 2.26 14.93
N PRO A 198 11.21 1.63 15.91
CA PRO A 198 11.56 0.26 16.31
C PRO A 198 11.40 -0.76 15.18
N ASP A 199 10.34 -0.62 14.36
CA ASP A 199 10.09 -1.52 13.25
C ASP A 199 11.06 -1.26 12.08
N VAL A 200 11.39 0.01 11.83
CA VAL A 200 12.41 0.41 10.85
C VAL A 200 13.77 -0.15 11.22
N ASP A 201 14.20 0.01 12.47
CA ASP A 201 15.51 -0.47 12.92
C ASP A 201 15.55 -2.01 12.90
N ARG A 202 14.49 -2.69 13.33
CA ARG A 202 14.38 -4.17 13.21
C ARG A 202 14.46 -4.64 11.76
N ALA A 203 13.81 -3.93 10.84
CA ALA A 203 13.85 -4.29 9.42
C ALA A 203 15.25 -4.06 8.84
N LEU A 204 15.96 -3.01 9.26
CA LEU A 204 17.36 -2.76 8.89
C LEU A 204 18.32 -3.79 9.46
N GLU A 205 18.13 -4.23 10.71
CA GLU A 205 18.89 -5.31 11.31
C GLU A 205 18.66 -6.65 10.60
N ARG A 206 17.41 -6.95 10.25
CA ARG A 206 17.02 -8.21 9.60
C ARG A 206 17.51 -8.32 8.16
N PHE A 207 17.32 -7.27 7.35
CA PHE A 207 17.55 -7.33 5.90
C PHE A 207 18.83 -6.62 5.46
N GLY A 208 19.40 -5.78 6.31
CA GLY A 208 20.50 -4.89 5.95
C GLY A 208 20.02 -3.68 5.17
N ARG A 209 20.77 -2.59 5.29
CA ARG A 209 20.49 -1.32 4.61
C ARG A 209 20.37 -1.46 3.09
N GLU A 210 21.28 -2.21 2.47
CA GLU A 210 21.35 -2.32 1.01
C GLU A 210 20.13 -3.00 0.39
N ALA A 211 19.41 -3.84 1.15
CA ALA A 211 18.16 -4.43 0.67
C ALA A 211 17.10 -3.36 0.34
N PHE A 212 17.15 -2.18 0.97
CA PHE A 212 16.21 -1.09 0.74
C PHE A 212 16.57 -0.18 -0.44
N ARG A 213 17.73 -0.40 -1.07
CA ARG A 213 18.16 0.31 -2.28
C ARG A 213 17.25 0.02 -3.46
N GLU A 214 16.66 -1.16 -3.47
CA GLU A 214 15.77 -1.57 -4.53
C GLU A 214 14.32 -1.39 -4.13
N GLU A 215 13.57 -0.69 -5.00
CA GLU A 215 12.12 -0.61 -4.91
C GLU A 215 11.51 -1.40 -6.06
N TRP A 216 10.64 -2.34 -5.71
CA TRP A 216 9.96 -3.20 -6.65
C TRP A 216 8.46 -2.94 -6.62
N LEU A 217 7.88 -2.69 -7.78
CA LEU A 217 6.45 -2.57 -8.00
C LEU A 217 6.00 -3.71 -8.91
N GLY A 218 5.31 -4.71 -8.38
CA GLY A 218 4.89 -5.91 -9.11
C GLY A 218 3.41 -5.88 -9.51
N PRO A 219 2.95 -6.80 -10.37
CA PRO A 219 1.52 -6.99 -10.58
C PRO A 219 0.83 -7.49 -9.30
N PRO A 220 -0.51 -7.32 -9.17
CA PRO A 220 -1.24 -7.72 -7.97
C PRO A 220 -1.14 -9.22 -7.71
N SER A 221 -0.89 -9.63 -6.47
CA SER A 221 -0.81 -11.05 -6.08
C SER A 221 -2.03 -11.54 -5.29
N THR A 222 -3.11 -10.75 -5.25
CA THR A 222 -4.36 -11.01 -4.52
C THR A 222 -4.90 -12.42 -4.70
N ALA A 223 -5.05 -12.90 -5.93
CA ALA A 223 -5.59 -14.24 -6.20
C ALA A 223 -4.76 -15.37 -5.56
N ARG A 224 -3.43 -15.23 -5.58
CA ARG A 224 -2.51 -16.17 -4.93
C ARG A 224 -2.70 -16.15 -3.42
N VAL A 225 -2.74 -14.97 -2.81
CA VAL A 225 -2.86 -14.80 -1.35
C VAL A 225 -4.21 -15.31 -0.84
N VAL A 226 -5.30 -15.05 -1.57
CA VAL A 226 -6.63 -15.61 -1.28
C VAL A 226 -6.58 -17.14 -1.26
N ALA A 227 -5.99 -17.77 -2.29
CA ALA A 227 -5.86 -19.22 -2.37
C ALA A 227 -5.02 -19.80 -1.21
N GLU A 228 -3.93 -19.12 -0.84
CA GLU A 228 -3.10 -19.49 0.31
C GLU A 228 -3.88 -19.40 1.63
N CYS A 229 -4.65 -18.33 1.84
CA CYS A 229 -5.47 -18.14 3.04
C CYS A 229 -6.66 -19.12 3.13
N ASP A 230 -7.22 -19.54 2.00
CA ASP A 230 -8.26 -20.57 1.96
C ASP A 230 -7.70 -21.95 2.33
N GLY A 231 -6.46 -22.24 1.94
CA GLY A 231 -5.75 -23.49 2.26
C GLY A 231 -5.19 -23.54 3.68
N ALA A 232 -4.73 -22.42 4.24
CA ALA A 232 -4.09 -22.36 5.55
C ALA A 232 -4.36 -21.03 6.27
N ALA A 233 -4.38 -21.06 7.61
CA ALA A 233 -4.57 -19.86 8.42
C ALA A 233 -3.43 -18.84 8.16
N PRO A 234 -3.75 -17.58 7.79
CA PRO A 234 -2.74 -16.57 7.51
C PRO A 234 -1.94 -16.17 8.75
N GLY A 235 -0.82 -15.49 8.50
CA GLY A 235 0.10 -15.04 9.54
C GLY A 235 -0.57 -14.18 10.62
N TYR A 236 -1.49 -13.29 10.26
CA TYR A 236 -2.17 -12.46 11.26
C TYR A 236 -3.05 -13.23 12.24
N GLU A 237 -3.54 -14.43 11.92
CA GLU A 237 -4.33 -15.20 12.88
C GLU A 237 -3.45 -15.69 14.05
N ARG A 238 -2.20 -16.06 13.75
CA ARG A 238 -1.22 -16.45 14.76
C ARG A 238 -0.86 -15.25 15.64
N HIS A 239 -0.47 -14.14 15.02
CA HIS A 239 -0.13 -12.92 15.76
C HIS A 239 -1.32 -12.31 16.51
N GLY A 240 -2.53 -12.41 15.95
CA GLY A 240 -3.76 -11.97 16.59
C GLY A 240 -4.06 -12.78 17.85
N SER A 241 -3.83 -14.09 17.81
CA SER A 241 -3.99 -14.98 18.98
C SER A 241 -3.02 -14.60 20.10
N ASP A 242 -1.76 -14.28 19.79
CA ASP A 242 -0.77 -13.84 20.78
C ASP A 242 -1.16 -12.49 21.42
N ARG A 243 -1.79 -11.59 20.64
CA ARG A 243 -2.29 -10.30 21.13
C ARG A 243 -3.54 -10.43 22.00
N VAL A 244 -4.41 -11.40 21.71
CA VAL A 244 -5.56 -11.74 22.56
C VAL A 244 -5.07 -12.36 23.87
N ALA A 245 -4.09 -13.27 23.81
CA ALA A 245 -3.48 -13.88 24.99
C ALA A 245 -2.78 -12.87 25.92
N SER A 246 -2.34 -11.72 25.39
CA SER A 246 -1.78 -10.60 26.15
C SER A 246 -2.81 -9.54 26.57
N GLY A 247 -4.11 -9.77 26.30
CA GLY A 247 -5.21 -8.88 26.71
C GLY A 247 -5.34 -7.60 25.87
N LEU A 248 -4.66 -7.52 24.73
CA LEU A 248 -4.72 -6.35 23.84
C LEU A 248 -6.01 -6.32 22.99
N TYR A 249 -6.64 -7.47 22.76
CA TYR A 249 -7.93 -7.60 22.07
C TYR A 249 -8.77 -8.71 22.71
N ASP A 250 -10.10 -8.58 22.65
CA ASP A 250 -11.02 -9.59 23.20
C ASP A 250 -11.04 -10.88 22.35
N GLU A 251 -10.92 -10.73 21.02
CA GLU A 251 -10.94 -11.83 20.05
C GLU A 251 -10.10 -11.47 18.82
N PRO A 252 -9.45 -12.44 18.16
CA PRO A 252 -8.61 -12.18 16.99
C PRO A 252 -9.44 -12.08 15.71
N LEU A 253 -9.02 -11.24 14.77
CA LEU A 253 -9.52 -11.32 13.40
C LEU A 253 -9.00 -12.59 12.72
N THR A 254 -9.90 -13.29 12.07
CA THR A 254 -9.64 -14.48 11.26
C THR A 254 -10.01 -14.24 9.80
N TRP A 255 -9.29 -14.91 8.90
CA TRP A 255 -9.56 -14.95 7.47
C TRP A 255 -11.02 -15.32 7.24
N ARG A 256 -11.43 -16.51 7.70
CA ARG A 256 -12.74 -17.08 7.38
C ARG A 256 -13.91 -16.23 7.85
N ALA A 257 -13.84 -15.68 9.06
CA ALA A 257 -14.98 -14.97 9.64
C ALA A 257 -15.02 -13.48 9.30
N HIS A 258 -13.87 -12.86 8.99
CA HIS A 258 -13.78 -11.39 8.96
C HIS A 258 -13.21 -10.81 7.68
N VAL A 259 -12.22 -11.47 7.06
CA VAL A 259 -11.53 -10.92 5.89
C VAL A 259 -12.08 -11.52 4.59
N ARG A 260 -12.30 -12.84 4.56
CA ARG A 260 -12.89 -13.57 3.44
C ARG A 260 -14.26 -13.02 3.00
N PRO A 261 -15.18 -12.65 3.91
CA PRO A 261 -16.46 -12.04 3.49
C PRO A 261 -16.29 -10.70 2.76
N VAL A 262 -15.26 -9.92 3.09
CA VAL A 262 -14.95 -8.66 2.38
C VAL A 262 -14.46 -8.96 0.98
N TRP A 263 -13.53 -9.91 0.84
CA TRP A 263 -13.05 -10.36 -0.47
C TRP A 263 -14.20 -10.89 -1.33
N GLU A 264 -15.01 -11.81 -0.81
CA GLU A 264 -16.14 -12.41 -1.55
C GLU A 264 -17.13 -11.34 -2.01
N HIS A 265 -17.45 -10.38 -1.14
CA HIS A 265 -18.35 -9.27 -1.49
C HIS A 265 -17.77 -8.40 -2.62
N LEU A 266 -16.51 -7.99 -2.52
CA LEU A 266 -15.87 -7.18 -3.56
C LEU A 266 -15.69 -7.95 -4.87
N ALA A 267 -15.32 -9.23 -4.81
CA ALA A 267 -15.20 -10.10 -5.97
C ALA A 267 -16.55 -10.33 -6.68
N ALA A 268 -17.65 -10.43 -5.92
CA ALA A 268 -18.99 -10.53 -6.50
C ALA A 268 -19.41 -9.25 -7.25
N LEU A 269 -18.94 -8.08 -6.80
CA LEU A 269 -19.16 -6.82 -7.51
C LEU A 269 -18.40 -6.77 -8.83
N VAL A 270 -17.18 -7.32 -8.88
CA VAL A 270 -16.27 -7.30 -10.04
C VAL A 270 -15.58 -8.65 -10.28
N PRO A 271 -16.24 -9.62 -10.93
CA PRO A 271 -15.69 -10.96 -11.11
C PRO A 271 -14.31 -10.99 -11.79
N GLU A 272 -13.96 -9.95 -12.54
CA GLU A 272 -12.68 -9.75 -13.22
C GLU A 272 -11.47 -9.87 -12.27
N ILE A 273 -11.64 -9.51 -10.98
CA ILE A 273 -10.56 -9.60 -9.98
C ILE A 273 -10.23 -11.05 -9.58
N THR A 274 -11.12 -12.00 -9.86
CA THR A 274 -10.91 -13.44 -9.63
C THR A 274 -10.29 -14.15 -10.82
N THR A 275 -10.37 -13.56 -12.01
CA THR A 275 -9.95 -14.18 -13.28
C THR A 275 -8.52 -13.86 -13.70
N CYS A 276 -7.83 -12.95 -13.00
CA CYS A 276 -6.48 -12.50 -13.39
C CYS A 276 -5.35 -13.47 -13.02
N ALA A 277 -5.66 -14.75 -12.79
CA ALA A 277 -4.69 -15.81 -12.68
C ALA A 277 -4.41 -16.39 -14.08
N CYS A 278 -3.20 -16.15 -14.57
CA CYS A 278 -2.61 -16.71 -15.79
C CYS A 278 -2.99 -16.03 -17.11
N SER A 279 -2.15 -15.08 -17.54
CA SER A 279 -1.83 -14.84 -18.96
C SER A 279 -0.36 -14.44 -19.07
#